data_AF-A0A6P8X1R6-F1
#
_entry.id   AF-A0A6P8X1R6-F1
#
_cell.length_a   1.000
_cell.length_b   1.000
_cell.length_c   1.000
_cell.angle_alpha   90.00
_cell.angle_beta   90.00
_cell.angle_gamma   90.00
#
_symmetry.space_group_name_H-M   'P 1'
#
loop_
_entity.id
_entity.type
_entity.pdbx_description
1 polymer ?
#
loop_
_entity_poly.entity_id
_entity_poly.type
_entity_poly.pdbx_seq_one_letter_code
_entity_poly.pdbx_strand_id
1 'polypeptide(L)'
;MQIAFVLSIFLAVLCMCCGDKIFQQCREQFGITEAELDSIPRDQPVESLSLKLKCYAKCTIADILGDDGKLVVERVPNQKGLKCKEQFDSYVINNEEDSCDYAAKILNCLN
;
A
#
# COMPACT_ATOMS: atom_id res chain seq x y z
N MET A 1 -11.04 -12.05 -40.06
CA MET A 1 -9.73 -11.91 -39.36
C MET A 1 -9.57 -10.58 -38.60
N GLN A 2 -10.26 -9.48 -38.94
CA GLN A 2 -10.12 -8.18 -38.23
C GLN A 2 -10.76 -8.14 -36.82
N ILE A 3 -11.85 -8.89 -36.57
CA ILE A 3 -12.60 -8.84 -35.31
C ILE A 3 -11.78 -9.37 -34.11
N ALA A 4 -10.92 -10.36 -34.34
CA ALA A 4 -10.07 -10.95 -33.30
C ALA A 4 -8.97 -9.99 -32.79
N PHE A 5 -8.44 -9.13 -33.66
CA PHE A 5 -7.45 -8.12 -33.28
C PHE A 5 -8.05 -7.01 -32.42
N VAL A 6 -9.27 -6.57 -32.74
CA VAL A 6 -9.97 -5.52 -31.96
C VAL A 6 -10.30 -6.02 -30.54
N LEU A 7 -10.75 -7.27 -30.42
CA LEU A 7 -11.02 -7.91 -29.12
C LEU A 7 -9.74 -8.09 -28.28
N SER A 8 -8.62 -8.45 -28.92
CA SER A 8 -7.33 -8.60 -28.23
C SER A 8 -6.77 -7.28 -27.70
N ILE A 9 -6.97 -6.18 -28.42
CA ILE A 9 -6.56 -4.84 -27.98
C ILE A 9 -7.46 -4.36 -26.83
N PHE A 10 -8.77 -4.62 -26.90
CA PHE A 10 -9.71 -4.27 -25.83
C PHE A 10 -9.40 -4.99 -24.51
N LEU A 11 -9.01 -6.27 -24.58
CA LEU A 11 -8.61 -7.05 -23.40
C LEU A 11 -7.28 -6.55 -22.79
N ALA A 12 -6.33 -6.11 -23.62
CA ALA A 12 -5.05 -5.57 -23.17
C ALA A 12 -5.19 -4.19 -22.51
N VAL A 13 -6.08 -3.33 -23.03
CA VAL A 13 -6.36 -2.00 -22.45
C VAL A 13 -7.08 -2.10 -21.10
N LEU A 14 -7.98 -3.08 -20.92
CA LEU A 14 -8.63 -3.34 -19.62
C LEU A 14 -7.64 -3.81 -18.53
N CYS A 15 -6.52 -4.42 -18.92
CA CYS A 15 -5.55 -4.98 -17.98
C CYS A 15 -4.57 -3.94 -17.41
N MET A 16 -4.41 -2.77 -18.06
CA MET A 16 -3.43 -1.74 -17.64
C MET A 16 -3.94 -0.78 -16.55
N CYS A 17 -5.22 -0.83 -16.16
CA CYS A 17 -5.80 0.12 -15.19
C CYS A 17 -6.03 -0.44 -13.78
N CYS A 18 -5.57 -1.65 -13.47
CA CYS A 18 -5.87 -2.28 -12.18
C CYS A 18 -4.91 -1.87 -11.05
N GLY A 19 -3.68 -1.41 -11.35
CA GLY A 19 -2.70 -0.99 -10.34
C GLY A 19 -3.06 0.32 -9.63
N ASP A 20 -3.61 1.30 -10.36
CA ASP A 20 -3.86 2.64 -9.81
C ASP A 20 -5.16 2.76 -8.99
N LYS A 21 -6.08 1.80 -9.08
CA LYS A 21 -7.40 1.93 -8.44
C LYS A 21 -7.33 1.99 -6.92
N ILE A 22 -6.49 1.16 -6.30
CA ILE A 22 -6.36 1.12 -4.84
C ILE A 22 -5.72 2.43 -4.35
N PHE A 23 -4.62 2.87 -4.98
CA PHE A 23 -3.97 4.14 -4.64
C PHE A 23 -4.92 5.32 -4.83
N GLN A 24 -5.67 5.36 -5.93
CA GLN A 24 -6.66 6.41 -6.16
C GLN A 24 -7.77 6.41 -5.09
N GLN A 25 -8.36 5.25 -4.79
CA GLN A 25 -9.42 5.13 -3.78
C GLN A 25 -8.93 5.55 -2.39
N CYS A 26 -7.73 5.12 -2.00
CA CYS A 26 -7.12 5.53 -0.73
C CYS A 26 -6.83 7.03 -0.69
N ARG A 27 -6.35 7.63 -1.80
CA ARG A 27 -6.16 9.09 -1.88
C ARG A 27 -7.46 9.84 -1.68
N GLU A 28 -8.52 9.41 -2.36
CA GLU A 28 -9.86 10.01 -2.24
C GLU A 28 -10.42 9.86 -0.82
N GLN A 29 -10.28 8.68 -0.20
CA GLN A 29 -10.72 8.42 1.17
C GLN A 29 -10.05 9.35 2.19
N PHE A 30 -8.77 9.65 2.03
CA PHE A 30 -8.00 10.47 2.95
C PHE A 30 -7.83 11.92 2.51
N GLY A 31 -8.41 12.33 1.37
CA GLY A 31 -8.24 13.69 0.84
C GLY A 31 -6.77 14.06 0.63
N ILE A 32 -6.00 13.16 0.02
CA ILE A 32 -4.59 13.36 -0.31
C ILE A 32 -4.45 13.63 -1.79
N THR A 33 -3.82 14.75 -2.12
CA THR A 33 -3.49 15.11 -3.49
C THR A 33 -2.21 14.43 -3.95
N GLU A 34 -2.04 14.30 -5.27
CA GLU A 34 -0.78 13.80 -5.85
C GLU A 34 0.41 14.68 -5.47
N ALA A 35 0.22 16.00 -5.49
CA ALA A 35 1.24 16.96 -5.10
C ALA A 35 1.68 16.81 -3.63
N GLU A 36 0.77 16.44 -2.71
CA GLU A 36 1.14 16.13 -1.33
C GLU A 36 2.05 14.89 -1.26
N LEU A 37 1.75 13.83 -2.01
CA LEU A 37 2.59 12.62 -2.04
C LEU A 37 3.96 12.89 -2.68
N ASP A 38 3.99 13.64 -3.79
CA ASP A 38 5.22 13.99 -4.49
C ASP A 38 6.14 14.90 -3.67
N SER A 39 5.57 15.63 -2.71
CA SER A 39 6.32 16.51 -1.81
C SER A 39 7.04 15.76 -0.67
N ILE A 40 6.74 14.48 -0.46
CA ILE A 40 7.34 13.66 0.60
C ILE A 40 8.77 13.28 0.17
N PRO A 41 9.81 13.73 0.89
CA PRO A 41 11.18 13.30 0.63
C PRO A 41 11.32 11.78 0.80
N ARG A 42 12.12 11.14 -0.07
CA ARG A 42 12.31 9.68 -0.02
C ARG A 42 12.98 9.20 1.28
N ASP A 43 13.70 10.08 1.95
CA ASP A 43 14.38 9.84 3.22
C ASP A 43 13.58 10.33 4.43
N GLN A 44 12.34 10.79 4.23
CA GLN A 44 11.48 11.23 5.32
C GLN A 44 11.18 10.06 6.27
N PRO A 45 11.50 10.16 7.57
CA PRO A 45 11.20 9.10 8.53
C PRO A 45 9.69 8.96 8.70
N VAL A 46 9.21 7.71 8.78
CA VAL A 46 7.78 7.38 8.90
C VAL A 46 7.15 8.09 10.10
N GLU A 47 7.89 8.23 11.20
CA GLU A 47 7.45 8.89 12.43
C GLU A 47 7.07 10.36 12.22
N SER A 48 7.67 11.01 11.21
CA SER A 48 7.40 12.42 10.88
C SER A 48 6.22 12.63 9.93
N LEU A 49 5.68 11.55 9.36
CA LEU A 49 4.50 11.62 8.50
C LEU A 49 3.26 11.93 9.35
N SER A 50 2.33 12.69 8.76
CA SER A 50 1.02 12.90 9.39
C SER A 50 0.26 11.58 9.53
N LEU A 51 -0.60 11.47 10.54
CA LEU A 51 -1.48 10.31 10.72
C LEU A 51 -2.29 9.99 9.45
N LYS A 52 -2.74 11.04 8.74
CA LYS A 52 -3.44 10.95 7.45
C LYS A 52 -2.64 10.15 6.41
N LEU A 53 -1.34 10.45 6.27
CA LEU A 53 -0.44 9.77 5.33
C LEU A 53 -0.13 8.33 5.77
N LYS A 54 0.00 8.10 7.07
CA LYS A 54 0.22 6.75 7.61
C LYS A 54 -1.01 5.86 7.41
N CYS A 55 -2.21 6.39 7.62
CA CYS A 55 -3.45 5.65 7.37
C CYS A 55 -3.73 5.46 5.87
N TYR A 56 -3.29 6.40 5.02
CA TYR A 56 -3.24 6.18 3.58
C TYR A 56 -2.34 4.98 3.23
N ALA A 57 -1.13 4.88 3.82
CA ALA A 57 -0.27 3.72 3.63
C ALA A 57 -0.99 2.42 4.05
N LYS A 58 -1.65 2.40 5.21
CA LYS A 58 -2.48 1.26 5.64
C LYS A 58 -3.54 0.85 4.61
N CYS A 59 -4.27 1.82 4.06
CA CYS A 59 -5.27 1.55 3.02
C CYS A 59 -4.63 0.95 1.76
N THR A 60 -3.47 1.45 1.33
CA THR A 60 -2.80 0.98 0.11
C THR A 60 -2.26 -0.46 0.20
N ILE A 61 -1.97 -0.94 1.40
CA ILE A 61 -1.48 -2.30 1.64
C ILE A 61 -2.50 -3.19 2.35
N ALA A 62 -3.78 -2.81 2.37
CA ALA A 62 -4.81 -3.52 3.13
C ALA A 62 -4.98 -4.98 2.71
N ASP A 63 -4.66 -5.33 1.47
CA ASP A 63 -4.74 -6.68 0.92
C ASP A 63 -3.70 -7.64 1.53
N ILE A 64 -2.53 -7.13 1.93
CA ILE A 64 -1.47 -7.93 2.54
C ILE A 64 -1.51 -7.93 4.08
N LEU A 65 -2.44 -7.18 4.69
CA LEU A 65 -2.66 -7.17 6.13
C LEU A 65 -3.70 -8.23 6.54
N GLY A 66 -3.48 -8.85 7.70
CA GLY A 66 -4.42 -9.77 8.34
C GLY A 66 -5.49 -9.04 9.14
N ASP A 67 -6.42 -9.80 9.71
CA ASP A 67 -7.50 -9.26 10.54
C ASP A 67 -6.98 -8.62 11.83
N ASP A 68 -5.77 -8.98 12.26
CA ASP A 68 -5.04 -8.38 13.38
C ASP A 68 -4.30 -7.08 12.99
N GLY A 69 -4.43 -6.64 11.73
CA GLY A 69 -3.76 -5.48 11.17
C GLY A 69 -2.27 -5.70 10.92
N LYS A 70 -1.75 -6.93 11.04
CA LYS A 70 -0.33 -7.25 10.82
C LYS A 70 -0.07 -7.85 9.43
N LEU A 71 1.18 -7.78 8.98
CA LEU A 71 1.60 -8.33 7.70
C LEU A 71 1.42 -9.86 7.66
N VAL A 72 0.70 -10.35 6.64
CA VAL A 72 0.57 -11.78 6.32
C VAL A 72 1.61 -12.13 5.25
N VAL A 73 2.67 -12.83 5.64
CA VAL A 73 3.85 -13.08 4.78
C VAL A 73 3.48 -13.83 3.51
N GLU A 74 2.50 -14.73 3.59
CA GLU A 74 2.01 -15.52 2.47
C GLU A 74 1.44 -14.65 1.34
N ARG A 75 1.02 -13.42 1.66
CA ARG A 75 0.48 -12.45 0.70
C ARG A 75 1.56 -11.56 0.08
N VAL A 76 2.80 -11.63 0.56
CA VAL A 76 3.96 -10.93 -0.03
C VAL A 76 4.99 -11.97 -0.50
N PRO A 77 4.97 -12.37 -1.78
CA PRO A 77 5.83 -13.44 -2.30
C PRO A 77 7.27 -12.96 -2.50
N ASN A 78 8.00 -12.68 -1.40
CA ASN A 78 9.40 -12.28 -1.38
C ASN A 78 10.02 -12.47 0.03
N GLN A 79 11.31 -12.84 0.10
CA GLN A 79 12.10 -12.80 1.34
C GLN A 79 12.06 -11.43 2.04
N LYS A 80 11.86 -10.34 1.30
CA LYS A 80 11.68 -8.99 1.85
C LYS A 80 10.48 -8.91 2.80
N GLY A 81 9.37 -9.58 2.48
CA GLY A 81 8.19 -9.65 3.35
C GLY A 81 8.48 -10.31 4.70
N LEU A 82 9.24 -11.43 4.68
CA LEU A 82 9.65 -12.11 5.90
C LEU A 82 10.54 -11.20 6.77
N LYS A 83 11.55 -10.55 6.18
CA LYS A 83 12.44 -9.62 6.91
C LYS A 83 11.68 -8.46 7.51
N CYS A 84 10.74 -7.87 6.77
CA CYS A 84 9.91 -6.78 7.27
C CYS A 84 8.98 -7.23 8.40
N LYS A 85 8.40 -8.43 8.31
CA LYS A 85 7.62 -8.99 9.42
C LYS A 85 8.51 -9.17 10.65
N GLU A 86 9.66 -9.82 10.52
CA GLU A 86 10.58 -10.06 11.64
C GLU A 86 11.01 -8.75 12.32
N GLN A 87 11.28 -7.71 11.53
CA GLN A 87 11.66 -6.39 12.04
C GLN A 87 10.59 -5.74 12.93
N PHE A 88 9.31 -6.01 12.68
CA PHE A 88 8.19 -5.37 13.37
C PHE A 88 7.25 -6.36 14.07
N ASP A 89 7.67 -7.61 14.29
CA ASP A 89 6.79 -8.65 14.83
C ASP A 89 6.30 -8.32 16.25
N SER A 90 7.19 -7.69 17.04
CA SER A 90 6.93 -7.22 18.40
C SER A 90 6.16 -5.90 18.47
N TYR A 91 5.82 -5.27 17.33
CA TYR A 91 5.02 -4.06 17.32
C TYR A 91 3.61 -4.35 17.87
N VAL A 92 3.16 -3.54 18.82
CA VAL A 92 1.86 -3.69 19.49
C VAL A 92 0.88 -2.71 18.90
N ILE A 93 -0.25 -3.22 18.39
CA ILE A 93 -1.35 -2.42 17.84
C ILE A 93 -2.46 -2.39 18.90
N ASN A 94 -2.66 -1.25 19.57
CA ASN A 94 -3.72 -1.09 20.57
C ASN A 94 -4.92 -0.30 20.04
N ASN A 95 -4.70 0.51 19.00
CA ASN A 95 -5.70 1.39 18.42
C ASN A 95 -5.44 1.58 16.91
N GLU A 96 -6.30 2.36 16.27
CA GLU A 96 -6.22 2.61 14.82
C GLU A 96 -4.97 3.41 14.43
N GLU A 97 -4.49 4.31 15.29
CA GLU A 97 -3.26 5.09 15.06
C GLU A 97 -2.03 4.18 15.04
N ASP A 98 -1.89 3.29 16.03
CA ASP A 98 -0.83 2.27 16.06
C ASP A 98 -0.89 1.38 14.81
N SER A 99 -2.10 1.06 14.34
CA SER A 99 -2.29 0.24 13.13
C SER A 99 -1.81 0.98 11.86
N CYS A 100 -2.12 2.28 11.74
CA CYS A 100 -1.62 3.11 10.64
C CYS A 100 -0.10 3.27 10.69
N ASP A 101 0.47 3.47 11.89
CA ASP A 101 1.91 3.57 12.11
C ASP A 101 2.63 2.28 11.72
N TYR A 102 2.11 1.13 12.15
CA TYR A 102 2.63 -0.18 11.76
C TYR A 102 2.63 -0.35 10.24
N ALA A 103 1.49 -0.08 9.59
CA ALA A 103 1.36 -0.27 8.16
C ALA A 103 2.29 0.65 7.35
N ALA A 104 2.47 1.90 7.77
CA ALA A 104 3.41 2.81 7.15
C ALA A 104 4.87 2.32 7.27
N LYS A 105 5.25 1.76 8.43
CA LYS A 105 6.56 1.12 8.64
C LYS A 105 6.76 -0.09 7.74
N ILE A 106 5.73 -0.92 7.59
CA ILE A 106 5.75 -2.08 6.68
C ILE A 106 5.89 -1.64 5.23
N LEU A 107 5.09 -0.68 4.77
CA LEU A 107 5.19 -0.16 3.39
C LEU A 107 6.59 0.42 3.11
N ASN A 108 7.15 1.21 4.05
CA ASN A 108 8.50 1.75 3.91
C ASN A 108 9.57 0.65 3.90
N CYS A 109 9.38 -0.43 4.66
CA CYS A 109 10.29 -1.58 4.64
C CYS A 109 10.20 -2.37 3.34
N LEU A 110 9.01 -2.47 2.73
CA LEU A 110 8.75 -3.22 1.49
C LEU A 110 9.18 -2.48 0.22
N ASN A 111 9.22 -1.14 0.24
CA ASN A 111 9.79 -0.30 -0.82
C ASN A 111 11.33 -0.38 -0.84
#